data_AF-A0A5E4I221-F1
#
_entry.id   AF-A0A5E4I221-F1
#
_cell.length_a   1.000
_cell.length_b   1.000
_cell.length_c   1.000
_cell.angle_alpha   90.00
_cell.angle_beta   90.00
_cell.angle_gamma   90.00
#
_symmetry.space_group_name_H-M   'P 1'
#
loop_
_entity.id
_entity.type
_entity.pdbx_description
1 polymer ?
#
loop_
_entity_poly.entity_id
_entity_poly.type
_entity_poly.pdbx_seq_one_letter_code
_entity_poly.pdbx_strand_id
1 'polypeptide(L)'
;MVDTIFAIVIVSAIAGFFAKLTDEIEDRGIKSKIGYLFALIYGAAGAYLAGALQLATLWIATASANVLARKIDCKMHALALVVFVLGTLAFGITTFSIPLFMFFLFFAALDEVHVPAGKTDLVSGIISRRLTLVIMCLAVALVFGVWEFFVSILSFDVAYFVGEKAGWKLYPAKKVEAQKKVKKASRKKRK
;
A
#
# COMPACT_ATOMS: atom_id res chain seq x y z
N MET A 1 21.29 14.65 -1.77
CA MET A 1 20.51 14.27 -0.57
C MET A 1 19.10 14.84 -0.64
N VAL A 2 18.93 16.15 -0.83
CA VAL A 2 17.59 16.79 -0.95
C VAL A 2 16.78 16.23 -2.14
N ASP A 3 17.40 16.08 -3.32
CA ASP A 3 16.71 15.56 -4.51
C ASP A 3 16.22 14.11 -4.34
N THR A 4 17.00 13.29 -3.63
CA THR A 4 16.66 11.90 -3.34
C THR A 4 15.47 11.82 -2.39
N ILE A 5 15.46 12.62 -1.31
CA ILE A 5 14.33 12.67 -0.37
C ILE A 5 13.07 13.16 -1.06
N PHE A 6 13.17 14.18 -1.91
CA PHE A 6 12.04 14.67 -2.68
C PHE A 6 11.46 13.59 -3.61
N ALA A 7 12.33 12.85 -4.32
CA ALA A 7 11.91 11.71 -5.14
C ALA A 7 11.24 10.61 -4.29
N ILE A 8 11.80 10.27 -3.12
CA ILE A 8 11.20 9.29 -2.19
C ILE A 8 9.79 9.73 -1.80
N VAL A 9 9.59 10.98 -1.41
CA VAL A 9 8.30 11.52 -0.99
C VAL A 9 7.28 11.40 -2.13
N ILE A 10 7.62 11.85 -3.34
CA ILE A 10 6.71 11.82 -4.49
C ILE A 10 6.36 10.38 -4.86
N VAL A 11 7.36 9.52 -5.03
CA VAL A 11 7.11 8.14 -5.50
C VAL A 11 6.36 7.34 -4.44
N SER A 12 6.67 7.55 -3.15
CA SER A 12 5.93 6.90 -2.06
C SER A 12 4.48 7.40 -2.01
N ALA A 13 4.24 8.69 -2.22
CA ALA A 13 2.90 9.24 -2.30
C ALA A 13 2.10 8.67 -3.49
N ILE A 14 2.74 8.54 -4.67
CA ILE A 14 2.15 7.87 -5.84
C ILE A 14 1.77 6.43 -5.48
N ALA A 15 2.69 5.67 -4.88
CA ALA A 15 2.43 4.30 -4.47
C ALA A 15 1.22 4.21 -3.51
N GLY A 16 1.17 5.05 -2.47
CA GLY A 16 0.09 5.05 -1.48
C GLY A 16 -1.26 5.41 -2.06
N PHE A 17 -1.30 6.48 -2.85
CA PHE A 17 -2.54 6.95 -3.47
C PHE A 17 -3.15 5.90 -4.41
N PHE A 18 -2.34 5.32 -5.32
CA PHE A 18 -2.83 4.33 -6.28
C PHE A 18 -3.09 2.95 -5.66
N ALA A 19 -2.38 2.58 -4.58
CA ALA A 19 -2.71 1.41 -3.79
C ALA A 19 -4.13 1.54 -3.23
N LYS A 20 -4.44 2.65 -2.52
CA LYS A 20 -5.80 2.85 -1.97
C LYS A 20 -6.88 2.94 -3.04
N LEU A 21 -6.63 3.59 -4.18
CA LEU A 21 -7.62 3.59 -5.26
C LEU A 21 -7.88 2.19 -5.83
N THR A 22 -6.87 1.32 -5.82
CA THR A 22 -7.04 -0.09 -6.21
C THR A 22 -7.90 -0.83 -5.19
N ASP A 23 -7.61 -0.67 -3.90
CA ASP A 23 -8.40 -1.25 -2.81
C ASP A 23 -9.88 -0.83 -2.92
N GLU A 24 -10.16 0.47 -3.11
CA GLU A 24 -11.52 0.99 -3.23
C GLU A 24 -12.29 0.43 -4.44
N ILE A 25 -11.61 0.13 -5.54
CA ILE A 25 -12.22 -0.51 -6.71
C ILE A 25 -12.60 -1.96 -6.38
N GLU A 26 -11.71 -2.69 -5.70
CA GLU A 26 -11.93 -4.08 -5.35
C GLU A 26 -12.99 -4.23 -4.25
N ASP A 27 -12.86 -3.50 -3.15
CA ASP A 27 -13.78 -3.54 -2.00
C ASP A 27 -15.23 -3.21 -2.40
N ARG A 28 -15.39 -2.28 -3.35
CA ARG A 28 -16.71 -1.89 -3.88
C ARG A 28 -17.19 -2.81 -5.00
N GLY A 29 -16.37 -3.76 -5.46
CA GLY A 29 -16.67 -4.69 -6.55
C GLY A 29 -16.89 -4.01 -7.90
N ILE A 30 -16.18 -2.91 -8.14
CA ILE A 30 -16.31 -2.09 -9.36
C ILE A 30 -15.62 -2.79 -10.51
N LYS A 31 -16.37 -3.08 -11.57
CA LYS A 31 -15.83 -3.72 -12.77
C LYS A 31 -15.15 -2.69 -13.67
N SER A 32 -14.00 -2.18 -13.24
CA SER A 32 -13.19 -1.24 -14.02
C SER A 32 -11.83 -1.83 -14.35
N LYS A 33 -11.43 -1.72 -15.62
CA LYS A 33 -10.06 -2.07 -16.03
C LYS A 33 -9.02 -1.08 -15.47
N ILE A 34 -9.45 0.10 -15.02
CA ILE A 34 -8.54 1.13 -14.51
C ILE A 34 -7.82 0.68 -13.23
N GLY A 35 -8.40 -0.24 -12.45
CA GLY A 35 -7.74 -0.77 -11.26
C GLY A 35 -6.47 -1.57 -11.58
N TYR A 36 -6.40 -2.21 -12.77
CA TYR A 36 -5.15 -2.82 -13.23
C TYR A 36 -4.08 -1.79 -13.58
N LEU A 37 -4.48 -0.62 -14.12
CA LEU A 37 -3.54 0.47 -14.38
C LEU A 37 -3.02 1.06 -13.05
N PHE A 38 -3.89 1.24 -12.06
CA PHE A 38 -3.47 1.68 -10.72
C PHE A 38 -2.53 0.67 -10.07
N ALA A 39 -2.84 -0.62 -10.17
CA ALA A 39 -1.98 -1.72 -9.73
C ALA A 39 -0.59 -1.69 -10.38
N LEU A 40 -0.53 -1.47 -11.70
CA LEU A 40 0.73 -1.31 -12.43
C LEU A 40 1.51 -0.10 -11.91
N ILE A 41 0.85 1.03 -11.71
CA ILE A 41 1.50 2.27 -11.26
C ILE A 41 2.09 2.09 -9.85
N TYR A 42 1.31 1.60 -8.87
CA TYR A 42 1.84 1.48 -7.52
C TYR A 42 2.86 0.34 -7.38
N GLY A 43 2.69 -0.76 -8.12
CA GLY A 43 3.69 -1.83 -8.17
C GLY A 43 5.03 -1.35 -8.72
N ALA A 44 4.99 -0.57 -9.82
CA ALA A 44 6.18 0.03 -10.42
C ALA A 44 6.82 1.11 -9.51
N ALA A 45 6.01 1.93 -8.85
CA ALA A 45 6.48 2.90 -7.87
C ALA A 45 7.19 2.21 -6.68
N GLY A 46 6.61 1.13 -6.16
CA GLY A 46 7.23 0.29 -5.14
C GLY A 46 8.56 -0.31 -5.60
N ALA A 47 8.63 -0.82 -6.84
CA ALA A 47 9.87 -1.36 -7.41
C ALA A 47 10.96 -0.29 -7.53
N TYR A 48 10.59 0.91 -7.97
CA TYR A 48 11.52 2.04 -8.06
C TYR A 48 12.03 2.47 -6.68
N LEU A 49 11.17 2.50 -5.66
CA LEU A 49 11.57 2.78 -4.28
C LEU A 49 12.52 1.71 -3.74
N ALA A 50 12.20 0.42 -3.97
CA ALA A 50 13.00 -0.69 -3.49
C ALA A 50 14.38 -0.74 -4.16
N GLY A 51 14.43 -0.74 -5.50
CA GLY A 51 15.67 -0.88 -6.25
C GLY A 51 16.42 0.44 -6.42
N ALA A 52 15.82 1.39 -7.16
CA ALA A 52 16.52 2.60 -7.58
C ALA A 52 16.80 3.59 -6.43
N LEU A 53 15.88 3.69 -5.45
CA LEU A 53 16.04 4.57 -4.28
C LEU A 53 16.58 3.84 -3.04
N GLN A 54 17.05 2.60 -3.20
CA GLN A 54 17.76 1.84 -2.15
C GLN A 54 16.93 1.59 -0.88
N LEU A 55 15.60 1.52 -1.00
CA LEU A 55 14.69 1.24 0.11
C LEU A 55 14.19 -0.21 0.13
N ALA A 56 14.93 -1.12 -0.53
CA ALA A 56 14.57 -2.54 -0.64
C ALA A 56 14.25 -3.17 0.72
N THR A 57 15.05 -2.86 1.75
CA THR A 57 14.85 -3.37 3.12
C THR A 57 13.44 -3.08 3.65
N LEU A 58 12.95 -1.85 3.47
CA LEU A 58 11.63 -1.42 3.93
C LEU A 58 10.52 -1.96 3.01
N TRP A 59 10.64 -1.75 1.70
CA TRP A 59 9.55 -2.07 0.76
C TRP A 59 9.34 -3.56 0.53
N ILE A 60 10.40 -4.37 0.63
CA ILE A 60 10.27 -5.84 0.59
C ILE A 60 9.64 -6.33 1.90
N ALA A 61 9.97 -5.71 3.04
CA ALA A 61 9.35 -6.05 4.32
C ALA A 61 7.84 -5.75 4.33
N THR A 62 7.41 -4.58 3.83
CA THR A 62 5.98 -4.23 3.75
C THR A 62 5.23 -5.11 2.75
N ALA A 63 5.81 -5.38 1.57
CA ALA A 63 5.22 -6.32 0.61
C ALA A 63 5.08 -7.73 1.21
N SER A 64 6.08 -8.20 1.94
CA SER A 64 6.06 -9.50 2.62
C SER A 64 5.00 -9.54 3.72
N ALA A 65 4.86 -8.48 4.53
CA ALA A 65 3.82 -8.36 5.53
C ALA A 65 2.42 -8.48 4.92
N ASN A 66 2.17 -7.80 3.78
CA ASN A 66 0.90 -7.89 3.06
C ASN A 66 0.60 -9.30 2.53
N VAL A 67 1.64 -10.03 2.08
CA VAL A 67 1.50 -11.44 1.68
C VAL A 67 1.12 -12.31 2.89
N LEU A 68 1.82 -12.14 4.03
CA LEU A 68 1.53 -12.87 5.27
C LEU A 68 0.12 -12.57 5.80
N ALA A 69 -0.32 -11.32 5.70
CA ALA A 69 -1.65 -10.86 6.07
C ALA A 69 -2.75 -11.29 5.07
N ARG A 70 -2.39 -12.00 3.99
CA ARG A 70 -3.31 -12.43 2.92
C ARG A 70 -4.06 -11.27 2.25
N LYS A 71 -3.44 -10.08 2.19
CA LYS A 71 -3.98 -8.91 1.47
C LYS A 71 -3.88 -9.05 -0.05
N ILE A 72 -3.11 -10.02 -0.54
CA ILE A 72 -3.05 -10.38 -1.96
C ILE A 72 -4.21 -11.33 -2.30
N ASP A 73 -5.42 -10.78 -2.25
CA ASP A 73 -6.69 -11.50 -2.36
C ASP A 73 -7.35 -11.37 -3.75
N CYS A 74 -6.90 -10.43 -4.57
CA CYS A 74 -7.45 -10.18 -5.90
C CYS A 74 -6.38 -10.12 -7.01
N LYS A 75 -6.83 -10.20 -8.26
CA LYS A 75 -5.96 -10.17 -9.45
C LYS A 75 -5.18 -8.85 -9.58
N MET A 76 -5.73 -7.74 -9.11
CA MET A 76 -5.06 -6.44 -9.17
C MET A 76 -3.91 -6.39 -8.18
N HIS A 77 -4.10 -6.86 -6.94
CA HIS A 77 -3.03 -6.97 -5.94
C HIS A 77 -1.94 -7.95 -6.39
N ALA A 78 -2.33 -9.09 -6.97
CA ALA A 78 -1.37 -10.04 -7.54
C ALA A 78 -0.54 -9.41 -8.68
N LEU A 79 -1.17 -8.64 -9.58
CA LEU A 79 -0.46 -7.93 -10.64
C LEU A 79 0.56 -6.94 -10.07
N ALA A 80 0.17 -6.14 -9.10
CA ALA A 80 1.08 -5.17 -8.50
C ALA A 80 2.26 -5.85 -7.80
N LEU A 81 2.04 -6.96 -7.10
CA LEU A 81 3.11 -7.75 -6.50
C LEU A 81 4.08 -8.30 -7.56
N VAL A 82 3.57 -8.82 -8.68
CA VAL A 82 4.42 -9.30 -9.79
C VAL A 82 5.26 -8.16 -10.36
N VAL A 83 4.64 -7.00 -10.61
CA VAL A 83 5.34 -5.81 -11.12
C VAL A 83 6.40 -5.33 -10.14
N PHE A 84 6.07 -5.32 -8.84
CA PHE A 84 6.99 -4.97 -7.77
C PHE A 84 8.21 -5.91 -7.75
N VAL A 85 8.00 -7.22 -7.77
CA VAL A 85 9.07 -8.22 -7.74
C VAL A 85 9.95 -8.13 -8.98
N LEU A 86 9.35 -8.16 -10.18
CA LEU A 86 10.12 -8.11 -11.43
C LEU A 86 10.87 -6.77 -11.59
N GLY A 87 10.23 -5.65 -11.23
CA GLY A 87 10.86 -4.34 -11.28
C GLY A 87 12.01 -4.23 -10.28
N THR A 88 11.84 -4.72 -9.05
CA THR A 88 12.91 -4.71 -8.04
C THR A 88 14.10 -5.55 -8.49
N LEU A 89 13.85 -6.72 -9.07
CA LEU A 89 14.92 -7.56 -9.65
C LEU A 89 15.62 -6.87 -10.83
N ALA A 90 14.88 -6.14 -11.68
CA ALA A 90 15.44 -5.43 -12.82
C ALA A 90 16.32 -4.24 -12.42
N PHE A 91 15.93 -3.48 -11.39
CA PHE A 91 16.76 -2.38 -10.86
C PHE A 91 17.93 -2.89 -10.01
N GLY A 92 17.83 -4.10 -9.47
CA GLY A 92 18.80 -4.67 -8.55
C GLY A 92 18.63 -4.16 -7.11
N ILE A 93 19.19 -4.90 -6.16
CA ILE A 93 19.19 -4.55 -4.74
C ILE A 93 20.64 -4.27 -4.34
N THR A 94 20.97 -2.99 -4.16
CA THR A 94 22.33 -2.56 -3.79
C THR A 94 22.54 -2.50 -2.29
N THR A 95 21.47 -2.26 -1.52
CA THR A 95 21.50 -2.21 -0.06
C THR A 95 20.38 -3.08 0.51
N PHE A 96 20.74 -3.98 1.43
CA PHE A 96 19.78 -4.81 2.14
C PHE A 96 20.30 -5.17 3.52
N SER A 97 19.51 -4.88 4.56
CA SER A 97 19.84 -5.21 5.94
C SER A 97 18.84 -6.22 6.48
N ILE A 98 19.28 -7.47 6.68
CA ILE A 98 18.43 -8.54 7.23
C ILE A 98 17.83 -8.15 8.60
N PRO A 99 18.60 -7.58 9.56
CA PRO A 99 18.04 -7.15 10.84
C PRO A 99 16.93 -6.11 10.70
N LEU A 100 17.15 -5.08 9.87
CA LEU A 100 16.14 -4.04 9.62
C LEU A 100 14.94 -4.58 8.85
N PHE A 101 15.15 -5.51 7.91
CA PHE A 101 14.06 -6.19 7.21
C PHE A 101 13.16 -6.95 8.20
N MET A 102 13.73 -7.76 9.09
CA MET A 102 12.95 -8.50 10.09
C MET A 102 12.22 -7.56 11.04
N PHE A 103 12.86 -6.45 11.42
CA PHE A 103 12.27 -5.41 12.24
C PHE A 103 11.07 -4.75 11.54
N PHE A 104 11.23 -4.26 10.31
CA PHE A 104 10.14 -3.64 9.55
C PHE A 104 9.03 -4.65 9.21
N LEU A 105 9.38 -5.90 8.90
CA LEU A 105 8.41 -6.96 8.63
C LEU A 105 7.50 -7.21 9.83
N PHE A 106 8.09 -7.29 11.03
CA PHE A 106 7.35 -7.47 12.27
C PHE A 106 6.34 -6.34 12.48
N PHE A 107 6.79 -5.09 12.40
CA PHE A 107 5.91 -3.94 12.64
C PHE A 107 4.87 -3.72 11.53
N ALA A 108 5.23 -3.97 10.27
CA ALA A 108 4.28 -3.96 9.17
C ALA A 108 3.23 -5.08 9.31
N ALA A 109 3.61 -6.26 9.80
CA ALA A 109 2.66 -7.33 10.07
C ALA A 109 1.75 -7.03 11.27
N LEU A 110 2.27 -6.34 12.30
CA LEU A 110 1.46 -5.86 13.42
C LEU A 110 0.36 -4.90 12.98
N ASP A 111 0.65 -4.01 12.02
CA ASP A 111 -0.35 -3.08 11.47
C ASP A 111 -1.51 -3.79 10.75
N GLU A 112 -1.37 -5.08 10.41
CA GLU A 112 -2.42 -5.89 9.79
C GLU A 112 -3.21 -6.74 10.79
N VAL A 113 -2.82 -6.73 12.07
CA VAL A 113 -3.52 -7.46 13.13
C VAL A 113 -4.87 -6.79 13.42
N HIS A 114 -5.96 -7.53 13.24
CA HIS A 114 -7.29 -7.05 13.58
C HIS A 114 -7.48 -7.05 15.10
N VAL A 115 -7.48 -5.85 15.70
CA VAL A 115 -7.83 -5.69 17.12
C VAL A 115 -9.36 -5.62 17.25
N PRO A 116 -9.99 -6.42 18.14
CA PRO A 116 -11.44 -6.41 18.33
C PRO A 116 -11.99 -5.02 18.65
N ALA A 117 -13.10 -4.66 18.01
CA ALA A 117 -13.81 -3.40 18.26
C ALA A 117 -14.25 -3.31 19.74
N GLY A 118 -13.95 -2.19 20.39
CA GLY A 118 -14.32 -1.93 21.79
C GLY A 118 -13.14 -1.78 22.76
N LYS A 119 -11.91 -2.10 22.34
CA LYS A 119 -10.71 -1.70 23.10
C LYS A 119 -10.33 -0.27 22.75
N THR A 120 -10.38 0.63 23.73
CA THR A 120 -10.06 2.06 23.59
C THR A 120 -8.67 2.43 24.11
N ASP A 121 -7.79 1.45 24.31
CA ASP A 121 -6.43 1.72 24.75
C ASP A 121 -5.57 2.34 23.64
N LEU A 122 -4.51 3.05 24.03
CA LEU A 122 -3.63 3.75 23.10
C LEU A 122 -2.99 2.78 22.09
N VAL A 123 -2.70 1.55 22.53
CA VAL A 123 -2.10 0.48 21.72
C VAL A 123 -3.06 0.01 20.63
N SER A 124 -4.34 -0.25 20.95
CA SER A 124 -5.34 -0.61 19.94
C SER A 124 -5.52 0.52 18.92
N GLY A 125 -5.44 1.77 19.37
CA GLY A 125 -5.52 2.95 18.52
C GLY A 125 -4.37 3.06 17.51
N ILE A 126 -3.14 2.75 17.94
CA ILE A 126 -1.95 2.74 17.07
C ILE A 126 -2.07 1.63 16.01
N ILE A 127 -2.36 0.40 16.45
CA ILE A 127 -2.44 -0.77 15.56
C ILE A 127 -3.58 -0.58 14.56
N SER A 128 -4.75 -0.16 15.03
CA SER A 128 -5.94 0.01 14.16
C SER A 128 -5.78 1.12 13.12
N ARG A 129 -4.84 2.06 13.34
CA ARG A 129 -4.53 3.14 12.40
C ARG A 129 -3.29 2.86 11.55
N ARG A 130 -2.71 1.66 11.65
CA ARG A 130 -1.49 1.24 10.94
C ARG A 130 -0.29 2.15 11.20
N LEU A 131 -0.19 2.68 12.44
CA LEU A 131 0.86 3.63 12.80
C LEU A 131 2.13 2.97 13.32
N THR A 132 2.13 1.65 13.53
CA THR A 132 3.24 0.98 14.21
C THR A 132 4.51 1.04 13.38
N LEU A 133 4.42 0.75 12.07
CA LEU A 133 5.56 0.85 11.17
C LEU A 133 6.09 2.30 11.06
N VAL A 134 5.22 3.30 10.95
CA VAL A 134 5.62 4.71 10.86
C VAL A 134 6.39 5.16 12.10
N ILE A 135 5.86 4.84 13.29
CA ILE A 135 6.51 5.19 14.57
C ILE A 135 7.87 4.50 14.67
N MET A 136 7.98 3.24 14.24
CA MET A 136 9.24 2.50 14.29
C MET A 136 10.25 2.97 13.23
N CYS A 137 9.80 3.37 12.05
CA CYS A 137 10.67 4.05 11.08
C CYS A 137 11.17 5.40 11.62
N LEU A 138 10.34 6.15 12.36
CA LEU A 138 10.79 7.37 13.05
C LEU A 138 11.86 7.05 14.10
N ALA A 139 11.67 5.99 14.89
CA ALA A 139 12.68 5.56 15.86
C ALA A 139 14.01 5.19 15.17
N VAL A 140 13.97 4.45 14.06
CA VAL A 140 15.16 4.15 13.25
C VAL A 140 15.81 5.44 12.71
N ALA A 141 15.03 6.40 12.23
CA ALA A 141 15.54 7.68 11.75
C ALA A 141 16.24 8.48 12.86
N LEU A 142 15.67 8.52 14.07
CA LEU A 142 16.25 9.24 15.21
C LEU A 142 17.53 8.58 15.75
N VAL A 143 17.60 7.25 15.74
CA VAL A 143 18.75 6.50 16.29
C VAL A 143 19.90 6.37 15.28
N PHE A 144 19.58 6.08 14.01
CA PHE A 144 20.58 5.76 12.98
C PHE A 144 20.75 6.87 11.95
N GLY A 145 19.94 7.93 11.98
CA GLY A 145 20.00 9.03 11.01
C GLY A 145 19.44 8.69 9.62
N VAL A 146 18.81 7.53 9.45
CA VAL A 146 18.27 7.04 8.16
C VAL A 146 16.83 7.52 8.00
N TRP A 147 16.69 8.78 7.57
CA TRP A 147 15.39 9.44 7.42
C TRP A 147 14.56 8.90 6.25
N GLU A 148 15.21 8.27 5.27
CA GLU A 148 14.61 7.79 4.03
C GLU A 148 13.46 6.80 4.29
N PHE A 149 13.63 5.89 5.25
CA PHE A 149 12.57 4.94 5.62
C PHE A 149 11.35 5.64 6.20
N PHE A 150 11.55 6.61 7.09
CA PHE A 150 10.48 7.35 7.73
C PHE A 150 9.71 8.21 6.74
N VAL A 151 10.40 9.04 5.93
CA VAL A 151 9.72 9.91 4.96
C VAL A 151 9.01 9.10 3.89
N SER A 152 9.55 7.93 3.50
CA SER A 152 8.92 7.03 2.53
C SER A 152 7.58 6.52 3.05
N ILE A 153 7.56 5.89 4.23
CA ILE A 153 6.32 5.31 4.75
C ILE A 153 5.30 6.39 5.16
N LEU A 154 5.75 7.50 5.75
CA LEU A 154 4.85 8.60 6.11
C LEU A 154 4.17 9.21 4.88
N SER A 155 4.92 9.43 3.80
CA SER A 155 4.36 9.98 2.55
C SER A 155 3.38 9.00 1.90
N PHE A 156 3.69 7.70 1.94
CA PHE A 156 2.79 6.65 1.48
C PHE A 156 1.47 6.70 2.26
N ASP A 157 1.50 6.70 3.59
CA ASP A 157 0.30 6.68 4.42
C ASP A 157 -0.55 7.94 4.26
N VAL A 158 0.08 9.12 4.24
CA VAL A 158 -0.64 10.38 3.99
C VAL A 158 -1.36 10.33 2.65
N ALA A 159 -0.68 9.88 1.59
CA ALA A 159 -1.29 9.77 0.27
C ALA A 159 -2.35 8.66 0.18
N TYR A 160 -2.18 7.57 0.93
CA TYR A 160 -3.16 6.49 1.06
C TYR A 160 -4.47 7.04 1.67
N PHE A 161 -4.40 7.80 2.76
CA PHE A 161 -5.58 8.48 3.33
C PHE A 161 -6.23 9.49 2.36
N VAL A 162 -5.44 10.19 1.55
CA VAL A 162 -5.97 11.07 0.50
C VAL A 162 -6.68 10.26 -0.60
N GLY A 163 -6.10 9.12 -0.97
CA GLY A 163 -6.67 8.15 -1.92
C GLY A 163 -8.03 7.63 -1.47
N GLU A 164 -8.22 7.41 -0.17
CA GLU A 164 -9.52 7.00 0.40
C GLU A 164 -10.61 8.03 0.13
N LYS A 165 -10.33 9.31 0.46
CA LYS A 165 -11.24 10.42 0.22
C LYS A 165 -11.54 10.59 -1.27
N ALA A 166 -10.53 10.43 -2.12
CA ALA A 166 -10.69 10.51 -3.58
C ALA A 166 -11.55 9.36 -4.11
N GLY A 167 -11.34 8.12 -3.65
CA GLY A 167 -12.11 6.95 -4.03
C GLY A 167 -13.59 7.10 -3.69
N TRP A 168 -13.91 7.63 -2.51
CA TRP A 168 -15.28 7.93 -2.11
C TRP A 168 -15.99 8.91 -3.06
N LYS A 169 -15.25 9.93 -3.53
CA LYS A 169 -15.76 10.93 -4.48
C LYS A 169 -15.92 10.38 -5.90
N LEU A 170 -14.95 9.60 -6.37
CA LEU A 170 -14.94 9.03 -7.72
C LEU A 170 -15.99 7.92 -7.88
N TYR A 171 -16.19 7.13 -6.83
CA TYR A 171 -17.03 5.93 -6.84
C TYR A 171 -18.11 5.93 -5.74
N PRO A 172 -19.03 6.90 -5.72
CA PRO A 172 -20.06 6.98 -4.67
C PRO A 172 -20.98 5.75 -4.69
N ALA A 173 -21.45 5.32 -3.50
CA ALA A 173 -22.25 4.10 -3.29
C ALA A 173 -23.46 3.96 -4.25
N LYS A 174 -24.10 5.08 -4.61
CA LYS A 174 -25.21 5.11 -5.58
C LYS A 174 -24.83 4.57 -6.97
N LYS A 175 -23.60 4.80 -7.45
CA LYS A 175 -23.12 4.26 -8.74
C LYS A 175 -22.92 2.74 -8.67
N VAL A 176 -22.49 2.22 -7.53
CA VAL A 176 -22.29 0.77 -7.30
C VAL A 176 -23.63 0.04 -7.30
N GLU A 177 -24.66 0.61 -6.66
CA GLU A 177 -26.02 0.07 -6.70
C GLU A 177 -26.64 0.08 -8.11
N ALA A 178 -26.42 1.16 -8.87
CA ALA A 178 -26.88 1.25 -10.25
C ALA A 178 -26.26 0.16 -11.15
N GLN A 179 -24.96 -0.12 -11.01
CA GLN A 179 -24.30 -1.21 -11.74
C GLN A 179 -24.84 -2.60 -11.34
N LYS A 180 -25.13 -2.82 -10.05
CA LYS A 180 -25.77 -4.06 -9.58
C LYS A 180 -27.18 -4.25 -10.17
N LYS A 181 -27.98 -3.16 -10.29
CA LYS A 181 -29.32 -3.18 -10.89
C LYS A 181 -29.29 -3.48 -12.40
N VAL A 182 -28.39 -2.86 -13.16
CA VAL A 182 -28.23 -3.12 -14.61
C VAL A 182 -27.87 -4.59 -14.87
N LYS A 183 -27.02 -5.21 -14.03
CA LYS A 183 -26.65 -6.63 -14.13
C LYS A 183 -27.82 -7.58 -13.86
N LYS A 184 -28.72 -7.25 -12.91
CA LYS A 184 -29.95 -8.03 -12.68
C LYS A 184 -30.89 -7.93 -13.88
N ALA A 185 -31.03 -6.75 -14.47
CA ALA A 185 -31.87 -6.53 -15.64
C ALA A 185 -31.34 -7.27 -16.90
N SER A 186 -30.02 -7.24 -17.16
CA SER A 186 -29.43 -7.91 -18.32
C SER A 186 -29.41 -9.44 -18.21
N ARG A 187 -29.33 -9.99 -16.98
CA ARG A 187 -29.49 -11.45 -16.75
C ARG A 187 -30.94 -11.91 -16.91
N LYS A 188 -31.92 -11.08 -16.59
CA LYS A 188 -33.35 -11.38 -16.80
C LYS A 188 -33.72 -11.39 -18.29
N LYS A 189 -33.06 -10.57 -19.13
CA LYS A 189 -33.30 -10.53 -20.59
C LYS A 189 -32.61 -11.67 -21.38
N ARG A 190 -31.76 -12.48 -20.74
CA ARG A 190 -31.05 -13.60 -21.36
C ARG A 190 -31.61 -14.98 -20.96
N LYS A 191 -32.68 -14.99 -20.17
CA LYS A 191 -33.51 -16.17 -19.90
C LYS A 191 -34.81 -16.01 -20.68
#